data_AF-A0A7S0JSF3-F1
#
_entry.id   AF-A0A7S0JSF3-F1
#
_cell.length_a   1.000
_cell.length_b   1.000
_cell.length_c   1.000
_cell.angle_alpha   90.00
_cell.angle_beta   90.00
_cell.angle_gamma   90.00
#
_symmetry.space_group_name_H-M   'P 1'
#
loop_
_entity.id
_entity.type
_entity.pdbx_description
1 polymer ?
#
loop_
_entity_poly.entity_id
_entity_poly.type
_entity_poly.pdbx_seq_one_letter_code
_entity_poly.pdbx_strand_id
1 'polypeptide(L)'
;RILESRDESTVFEGAKGLMCIRGTKSTDELRSVLRDLSILTKPHSKTFMRRNLIRPFEDAEPVEFLSQKNGTGLFAVASHSKKRPFNLVFGRCFGGRLL
;
A
#
# COMPACT_ATOMS: atom_id res chain seq x y z
N ARG A 1 -22.82 7.19 -6.63
CA ARG A 1 -22.49 5.77 -6.89
C ARG A 1 -21.05 5.35 -6.50
N ILE A 2 -19.97 6.02 -6.92
CA ILE A 2 -18.58 5.63 -6.54
C ILE A 2 -18.17 6.16 -5.16
N LEU A 3 -18.66 7.34 -4.77
CA LEU A 3 -18.36 7.96 -3.46
C LEU A 3 -19.15 7.27 -2.33
N GLU A 4 -20.46 7.04 -2.55
CA GLU A 4 -21.33 6.33 -1.59
C GLU A 4 -20.77 4.96 -1.17
N SER A 5 -20.25 4.16 -2.09
CA SER A 5 -19.68 2.85 -1.74
C SER A 5 -18.35 2.89 -1.00
N ARG A 6 -17.68 4.05 -0.95
CA ARG A 6 -16.40 4.25 -0.23
C ARG A 6 -16.61 4.87 1.14
N ASP A 7 -17.60 5.74 1.27
CA ASP A 7 -17.87 6.51 2.48
C ASP A 7 -18.85 5.79 3.43
N GLU A 8 -19.59 4.80 2.95
CA GLU A 8 -20.47 3.99 3.80
C GLU A 8 -19.68 2.92 4.55
N SER A 9 -19.52 3.12 5.85
CA SER A 9 -19.08 2.07 6.77
C SER A 9 -20.17 1.00 6.89
N THR A 10 -19.94 -0.15 6.27
CA THR A 10 -20.87 -1.29 6.34
C THR A 10 -20.58 -2.15 7.57
N VAL A 11 -21.63 -2.75 8.14
CA VAL A 11 -21.50 -3.68 9.29
C VAL A 11 -20.66 -4.91 8.92
N PHE A 12 -20.75 -5.36 7.67
CA PHE A 12 -19.91 -6.41 7.10
C PHE A 12 -18.97 -5.81 6.06
N GLU A 13 -17.68 -5.74 6.38
CA GLU A 13 -16.65 -5.29 5.44
C GLU A 13 -16.31 -6.39 4.42
N GLY A 14 -16.13 -6.03 3.15
CA GLY A 14 -15.56 -6.92 2.14
C GLY A 14 -14.04 -7.12 2.30
N ALA A 15 -13.41 -7.81 1.35
CA ALA A 15 -11.97 -8.00 1.36
C ALA A 15 -11.21 -6.65 1.28
N LYS A 16 -10.26 -6.44 2.21
CA LYS A 16 -9.48 -5.20 2.24
C LYS A 16 -8.52 -5.12 1.05
N GLY A 17 -8.57 -4.00 0.34
CA GLY A 17 -7.67 -3.75 -0.78
C GLY A 17 -6.21 -3.56 -0.32
N LEU A 18 -5.28 -4.24 -0.99
CA LEU A 18 -3.83 -4.11 -0.80
C LEU A 18 -3.21 -3.18 -1.86
N MET A 19 -2.40 -2.24 -1.40
CA MET A 19 -1.61 -1.37 -2.26
C MET A 19 -0.12 -1.76 -2.22
N CYS A 20 0.43 -2.16 -3.36
CA CYS A 20 1.84 -2.49 -3.53
C CYS A 20 2.62 -1.27 -4.08
N ILE A 21 3.50 -0.70 -3.25
CA ILE A 21 4.22 0.55 -3.52
C ILE A 21 5.71 0.28 -3.72
N ARG A 22 6.23 0.80 -4.83
CA ARG A 22 7.67 0.91 -5.04
C ARG A 22 8.22 2.19 -4.41
N GLY A 23 9.10 2.05 -3.41
CA GLY A 23 9.86 3.15 -2.84
C GLY A 23 10.94 3.70 -3.78
N THR A 24 11.71 4.69 -3.32
CA THR A 24 12.74 5.37 -4.13
C THR A 24 13.82 4.44 -4.66
N LYS A 25 14.31 3.55 -3.78
CA LYS A 25 15.28 2.49 -4.10
C LYS A 25 14.63 1.16 -3.81
N SER A 26 14.56 0.30 -4.82
CA SER A 26 14.06 -1.08 -4.71
C SER A 26 14.88 -1.97 -5.62
N THR A 27 15.27 -3.14 -5.13
CA THR A 27 15.95 -4.18 -5.91
C THR A 27 14.92 -4.99 -6.70
N ASP A 28 15.38 -5.84 -7.62
CA ASP A 28 14.49 -6.61 -8.47
C ASP A 28 13.80 -7.76 -7.72
N GLU A 29 14.44 -8.32 -6.70
CA GLU A 29 13.88 -9.33 -5.81
C GLU A 29 12.66 -8.77 -5.07
N LEU A 30 12.79 -7.57 -4.49
CA LEU A 30 11.66 -6.88 -3.84
C LEU A 30 10.52 -6.57 -4.81
N ARG A 31 10.83 -6.27 -6.08
CA ARG A 31 9.81 -6.05 -7.11
C ARG A 31 9.11 -7.34 -7.49
N SER A 32 9.82 -8.48 -7.50
CA SER A 32 9.20 -9.79 -7.67
C SER A 32 8.24 -10.09 -6.52
N VAL A 33 8.69 -9.89 -5.27
CA VAL A 33 7.84 -10.10 -4.09
C VAL A 33 6.58 -9.23 -4.14
N LEU A 34 6.69 -7.94 -4.52
CA LEU A 34 5.51 -7.08 -4.68
C LEU A 34 4.56 -7.58 -5.78
N ARG A 35 5.10 -8.15 -6.86
CA ARG A 35 4.30 -8.74 -7.95
C ARG A 35 3.58 -9.99 -7.46
N ASP A 36 4.27 -10.87 -6.74
CA ASP A 36 3.70 -12.10 -6.21
C ASP A 36 2.61 -11.80 -5.18
N LEU A 37 2.83 -10.82 -4.29
CA LEU A 37 1.79 -10.31 -3.39
C LEU A 37 0.58 -9.77 -4.14
N SER A 38 0.80 -9.01 -5.22
CA SER A 38 -0.29 -8.50 -6.04
C SER A 38 -1.08 -9.63 -6.69
N ILE A 39 -0.42 -10.69 -7.17
CA ILE A 39 -1.07 -11.88 -7.77
C ILE A 39 -1.90 -12.63 -6.72
N LEU A 40 -1.33 -12.87 -5.54
CA LEU A 40 -2.01 -13.59 -4.45
C LEU A 40 -3.27 -12.88 -3.97
N THR A 41 -3.27 -11.54 -4.03
CA THR A 41 -4.37 -10.70 -3.52
C THR A 41 -5.31 -10.20 -4.62
N LYS A 42 -5.23 -10.72 -5.85
CA LYS A 42 -6.21 -10.41 -6.91
C LYS A 42 -7.61 -10.89 -6.49
N PRO A 43 -8.69 -10.13 -6.79
CA PRO A 43 -8.72 -8.86 -7.54
C PRO A 43 -8.49 -7.60 -6.68
N HIS A 44 -8.30 -7.75 -5.37
CA HIS A 44 -8.26 -6.66 -4.39
C HIS A 44 -6.87 -6.03 -4.23
N SER A 45 -6.07 -5.96 -5.31
CA SER A 45 -4.71 -5.43 -5.25
C SER A 45 -4.48 -4.32 -6.27
N LYS A 46 -3.69 -3.31 -5.86
CA LYS A 46 -3.29 -2.17 -6.71
C LYS A 46 -1.79 -1.99 -6.64
N THR A 47 -1.12 -2.13 -7.78
CA THR A 47 0.34 -2.04 -7.87
C THR A 47 0.79 -0.75 -8.54
N PHE A 48 1.69 -0.03 -7.88
CA PHE A 48 2.27 1.22 -8.38
C PHE A 48 3.58 0.95 -9.12
N MET A 49 3.59 1.27 -10.42
CA MET A 49 4.78 1.07 -11.27
C MET A 49 5.85 2.14 -11.08
N ARG A 50 5.43 3.38 -10.79
CA ARG A 50 6.32 4.52 -10.56
C ARG A 50 6.98 4.43 -9.18
N ARG A 51 8.18 4.99 -9.08
CA ARG A 51 8.88 5.12 -7.79
C ARG A 51 8.24 6.26 -7.01
N ASN A 52 8.00 6.03 -5.72
CA ASN A 52 7.43 7.02 -4.81
C ASN A 52 8.43 7.32 -3.69
N LEU A 53 8.56 8.59 -3.32
CA LEU A 53 9.28 9.00 -2.13
C LEU A 53 8.35 8.81 -0.93
N ILE A 54 8.34 7.61 -0.38
CA ILE A 54 7.52 7.25 0.78
C ILE A 54 8.44 6.67 1.84
N ARG A 55 8.42 7.29 3.02
CA ARG A 55 9.17 6.87 4.20
C ARG A 55 8.17 6.73 5.36
N PRO A 56 7.49 5.59 5.48
CA PRO A 56 6.32 5.46 6.37
C PRO A 56 6.58 5.77 7.85
N PHE A 57 7.83 5.69 8.29
CA PHE A 57 8.24 5.95 9.67
C PHE A 57 8.72 7.40 9.91
N GLU A 58 8.91 8.18 8.85
CA GLU A 58 9.24 9.62 8.95
C GLU A 58 7.99 10.47 8.69
N ASP A 59 7.21 10.07 7.68
CA ASP A 59 5.98 10.76 7.29
C ASP A 59 4.96 9.76 6.71
N ALA A 60 3.77 9.75 7.30
CA ALA A 60 2.65 8.89 6.92
C ALA A 60 1.69 9.54 5.91
N GLU A 61 1.72 10.87 5.76
CA GLU A 61 0.77 11.62 4.93
C GLU A 61 0.71 11.11 3.48
N PRO A 62 1.83 10.77 2.80
CA PRO A 62 1.77 10.24 1.44
C PRO A 62 1.05 8.89 1.35
N VAL A 63 1.17 8.06 2.38
CA VAL A 63 0.51 6.75 2.44
C VAL A 63 -0.98 6.91 2.70
N GLU A 64 -1.35 7.81 3.60
CA GLU A 64 -2.73 8.16 3.92
C GLU A 64 -3.45 8.73 2.69
N PHE A 65 -2.83 9.69 2.01
CA PHE A 65 -3.35 10.27 0.77
C PHE A 65 -3.58 9.19 -0.30
N LEU A 66 -2.60 8.29 -0.51
CA LEU A 66 -2.74 7.20 -1.47
C LEU A 66 -3.82 6.20 -1.06
N SER A 67 -3.94 5.89 0.24
CA SER A 67 -4.97 5.00 0.78
C SER A 67 -6.37 5.56 0.51
N GLN A 68 -6.62 6.82 0.85
CA GLN A 68 -7.91 7.49 0.62
C GLN A 68 -8.24 7.57 -0.87
N LYS A 69 -7.28 7.98 -1.70
CA LYS A 69 -7.48 8.09 -3.16
C LYS A 69 -7.86 6.76 -3.79
N ASN A 70 -7.21 5.68 -3.35
CA ASN A 70 -7.39 4.36 -3.96
C ASN A 70 -8.47 3.50 -3.30
N GLY A 71 -8.94 3.87 -2.10
CA GLY A 71 -9.88 3.08 -1.30
C GLY A 71 -9.26 1.77 -0.83
N THR A 72 -7.99 1.79 -0.40
CA THR A 72 -7.24 0.60 0.04
C THR A 72 -6.85 0.71 1.51
N GLY A 73 -7.19 -0.31 2.31
CA GLY A 73 -6.90 -0.32 3.75
C GLY A 73 -5.54 -0.93 4.11
N LEU A 74 -4.88 -1.62 3.19
CA LEU A 74 -3.57 -2.25 3.42
C LEU A 74 -2.54 -1.69 2.44
N PHE A 75 -1.30 -1.57 2.86
CA PHE A 75 -0.19 -1.19 1.99
C PHE A 75 1.08 -1.98 2.27
N ALA A 76 1.88 -2.14 1.23
CA ALA A 76 3.22 -2.71 1.28
C ALA A 76 4.19 -1.77 0.53
N VAL A 77 5.23 -1.27 1.21
CA VAL A 77 6.26 -0.40 0.63
C VAL A 77 7.58 -1.16 0.55
N ALA A 78 8.07 -1.37 -0.67
CA ALA A 78 9.39 -1.94 -0.90
C ALA A 78 10.47 -0.84 -0.96
N SER A 79 11.51 -0.98 -0.16
CA SER A 79 12.63 -0.05 -0.06
C SER A 79 13.97 -0.78 0.15
N HIS A 80 15.08 -0.14 -0.20
CA HIS A 80 16.41 -0.71 0.00
C HIS A 80 17.40 0.35 0.46
N SER A 81 18.14 0.07 1.53
CA SER A 81 19.20 0.92 2.06
C SER A 81 20.33 0.08 2.67
N LYS A 82 21.50 0.68 2.92
CA LYS A 82 22.60 -0.03 3.61
C LYS A 82 22.22 -0.44 5.04
N LYS A 83 21.48 0.41 5.75
CA LYS A 83 21.02 0.15 7.14
C LYS A 83 19.91 -0.91 7.20
N ARG A 84 19.07 -0.98 6.16
CA ARG A 84 17.95 -1.94 6.03
C ARG A 84 17.92 -2.46 4.58
N PRO A 85 18.70 -3.50 4.26
CA PRO A 85 18.66 -4.15 2.94
C PRO A 85 17.34 -4.93 2.79
N PHE A 86 16.88 -5.11 1.55
CA PHE A 86 15.64 -5.83 1.19
C PHE A 86 14.42 -5.51 2.07
N ASN A 87 14.20 -4.24 2.36
CA ASN A 87 13.21 -3.81 3.34
C ASN A 87 11.80 -3.74 2.74
N LEU A 88 10.89 -4.58 3.25
CA LEU A 88 9.49 -4.56 2.91
C LEU A 88 8.67 -4.15 4.13
N VAL A 89 8.02 -2.99 4.05
CA VAL A 89 7.21 -2.43 5.14
C VAL A 89 5.75 -2.68 4.85
N PHE A 90 5.05 -3.30 5.80
CA PHE A 90 3.59 -3.46 5.76
C PHE A 90 2.94 -2.49 6.74
N GLY A 91 1.74 -2.03 6.38
CA GLY A 91 0.92 -1.27 7.30
C GLY A 91 -0.55 -1.29 6.90
N ARG A 92 -1.37 -0.75 7.79
CA ARG A 92 -2.82 -0.69 7.67
C ARG A 92 -3.29 0.74 7.91
N CYS A 93 -4.27 1.16 7.12
CA CYS A 93 -4.96 2.42 7.32
C CYS A 93 -6.41 2.15 7.76
N PHE A 94 -6.93 3.03 8.59
CA PHE A 94 -8.32 3.03 9.05
C PHE A 94 -8.86 4.47 9.04
N GLY A 95 -10.06 4.68 8.49
CA GLY A 95 -10.65 6.02 8.40
C GLY A 95 -9.79 7.05 7.68
N GLY A 96 -8.98 6.61 6.71
CA GLY A 96 -8.06 7.48 5.96
C GLY A 96 -6.78 7.86 6.71
N ARG A 97 -6.51 7.29 7.89
CA ARG A 97 -5.28 7.51 8.67
C ARG A 97 -4.52 6.21 8.90
N LEU A 98 -3.24 6.30 9.22
CA LEU A 98 -2.44 5.14 9.65
C LEU A 98 -2.97 4.59 10.99
N LEU A 99 -3.12 3.26 11.08
CA LEU A 99 -3.55 2.57 12.30
C LEU A 99 -2.38 2.29 13.25
#